data_AF-A0A3G8WNH7-F1
#
_entry.id   AF-A0A3G8WNH7-F1
#
_cell.length_a   1.000
_cell.length_b   1.000
_cell.length_c   1.000
_cell.angle_alpha   90.00
_cell.angle_beta   90.00
_cell.angle_gamma   90.00
#
_symmetry.space_group_name_H-M   'P 1'
#
loop_
_entity.id
_entity.type
_entity.pdbx_description
1 polymer ?
#
loop_
_entity_poly.entity_id
_entity_poly.type
_entity_poly.pdbx_seq_one_letter_code
_entity_poly.pdbx_strand_id
1 'polypeptide(L)'
;MKNIIALLTLAVSTCAFGQVAIGKSAVTNTSVSLEFGDYVAGQGKGIIVPWVTSAGSVNGAQQGTIVFDTADKIMKYRKADGTWLNLTKNETTTIAGQAYDTTGAVNTTLQASLTERPVAKTAVGAPTATPGILVLEDANKAMVLPKVPSPHLNIVNPEPGMMVYDTATKQLAVFNGTVWSYWRP
;
A
#
# COMPACT_ATOMS: atom_id res chain seq x y z
N MET A 1 -43.92 1.15 23.28
CA MET A 1 -43.16 0.02 22.69
C MET A 1 -42.49 0.39 21.37
N LYS A 2 -43.22 0.92 20.38
CA LYS A 2 -42.67 1.30 19.05
C LYS A 2 -41.48 2.27 19.13
N ASN A 3 -41.52 3.25 20.02
CA ASN A 3 -40.44 4.24 20.21
C ASN A 3 -39.21 3.65 20.93
N ILE A 4 -39.41 2.64 21.79
CA ILE A 4 -38.32 1.95 22.50
C ILE A 4 -37.56 1.05 21.52
N ILE A 5 -38.28 0.34 20.65
CA ILE A 5 -37.68 -0.49 19.60
C ILE A 5 -36.86 0.38 18.64
N ALA A 6 -37.38 1.55 18.25
CA ALA A 6 -36.66 2.51 17.39
C ALA A 6 -35.36 3.03 18.05
N LEU A 7 -35.39 3.37 19.34
CA LEU A 7 -34.19 3.77 20.08
C LEU A 7 -33.16 2.64 20.18
N LEU A 8 -33.62 1.40 20.42
CA LEU A 8 -32.75 0.24 20.54
C LEU A 8 -32.06 -0.09 19.21
N THR A 9 -32.79 0.00 18.08
CA THR A 9 -32.21 -0.18 16.74
C THR A 9 -31.19 0.91 16.39
N LEU A 10 -31.41 2.15 16.85
CA LEU A 10 -30.45 3.24 16.64
C LEU A 10 -29.19 3.05 17.50
N ALA A 11 -29.32 2.55 18.72
CA ALA A 11 -28.20 2.27 19.61
C ALA A 11 -27.31 1.09 19.14
N VAL A 12 -27.87 0.09 18.47
CA VAL A 12 -27.08 -1.04 17.90
C VAL A 12 -26.21 -0.58 16.72
N SER A 13 -26.62 0.46 15.99
CA SER A 13 -25.87 0.95 14.82
C SER A 13 -24.52 1.58 15.19
N THR A 14 -24.32 2.02 16.43
CA THR A 14 -23.06 2.65 16.89
C THR A 14 -21.98 1.66 17.30
N CYS A 15 -22.27 0.35 17.30
CA CYS A 15 -21.32 -0.71 17.66
C CYS A 15 -20.57 -1.32 16.46
N ALA A 16 -20.76 -0.79 15.24
CA ALA A 16 -20.12 -1.34 14.05
C ALA A 16 -18.67 -0.83 13.91
N PHE A 17 -17.70 -1.61 14.40
CA PHE A 17 -16.28 -1.41 14.07
C PHE A 17 -15.97 -2.11 12.75
N GLY A 18 -15.79 -1.33 11.67
CA GLY A 18 -15.55 -1.88 10.33
C GLY A 18 -14.10 -2.29 10.11
N GLN A 19 -13.80 -3.59 10.15
CA GLN A 19 -12.59 -4.16 9.53
C GLN A 19 -12.88 -4.41 8.05
N VAL A 20 -11.88 -4.23 7.19
CA VAL A 20 -12.06 -4.35 5.73
C VAL A 20 -11.41 -5.63 5.23
N ALA A 21 -12.19 -6.46 4.55
CA ALA A 21 -11.73 -7.66 3.85
C ALA A 21 -11.86 -7.47 2.34
N ILE A 22 -10.77 -7.61 1.60
CA ILE A 22 -10.75 -7.49 0.13
C ILE A 22 -10.44 -8.85 -0.50
N GLY A 23 -11.34 -9.37 -1.32
CA GLY A 23 -11.14 -10.67 -1.97
C GLY A 23 -11.24 -11.87 -1.01
N LYS A 24 -11.83 -11.67 0.17
CA LYS A 24 -12.19 -12.71 1.15
C LYS A 24 -13.45 -12.29 1.92
N SER A 25 -14.08 -13.23 2.63
CA SER A 25 -15.34 -12.99 3.34
C SER A 25 -15.21 -12.26 4.68
N ALA A 26 -14.06 -12.39 5.35
CA ALA A 26 -13.79 -11.77 6.63
C ALA A 26 -12.27 -11.64 6.88
N VAL A 27 -11.88 -10.74 7.78
CA VAL A 27 -10.50 -10.66 8.25
C VAL A 27 -10.18 -11.78 9.25
N THR A 28 -8.90 -12.04 9.47
CA THR A 28 -8.42 -13.20 10.24
C THR A 28 -8.62 -13.05 11.75
N ASN A 29 -8.56 -11.85 12.31
CA ASN A 29 -8.80 -11.58 13.73
C ASN A 29 -9.12 -10.10 13.98
N THR A 30 -9.44 -9.74 15.24
CA THR A 30 -9.85 -8.39 15.66
C THR A 30 -8.74 -7.34 15.64
N SER A 31 -7.48 -7.74 15.47
CA SER A 31 -6.31 -6.85 15.39
C SER A 31 -5.95 -6.45 13.95
N VAL A 32 -6.81 -6.78 12.98
CA VAL A 32 -6.60 -6.46 11.56
C VAL A 32 -7.49 -5.29 11.15
N SER A 33 -6.94 -4.22 10.58
CA SER A 33 -7.76 -3.13 10.04
C SER A 33 -8.23 -3.44 8.62
N LEU A 34 -7.30 -3.91 7.79
CA LEU A 34 -7.50 -4.23 6.38
C LEU A 34 -6.74 -5.52 6.04
N GLU A 35 -7.36 -6.44 5.32
CA GLU A 35 -6.70 -7.66 4.84
C GLU A 35 -7.19 -8.09 3.46
N PHE A 36 -6.27 -8.69 2.72
CA PHE A 36 -6.47 -9.18 1.36
C PHE A 36 -6.60 -10.70 1.34
N GLY A 37 -7.28 -11.21 0.30
CA GLY A 37 -7.47 -12.64 0.06
C GLY A 37 -6.16 -13.41 -0.01
N ASP A 38 -6.26 -14.71 0.26
CA ASP A 38 -5.10 -15.59 0.26
C ASP A 38 -4.57 -15.82 -1.16
N TYR A 39 -3.27 -16.15 -1.21
CA TYR A 39 -2.58 -16.47 -2.46
C TYR A 39 -3.23 -17.67 -3.16
N VAL A 40 -3.41 -17.54 -4.47
CA VAL A 40 -3.73 -18.65 -5.37
C VAL A 40 -2.57 -18.82 -6.34
N ALA A 41 -2.12 -20.06 -6.54
CA ALA A 41 -0.98 -20.38 -7.39
C ALA A 41 -1.10 -19.75 -8.80
N GLY A 42 -0.08 -19.00 -9.22
CA GLY A 42 -0.07 -18.30 -10.52
C GLY A 42 -0.96 -17.06 -10.59
N GLN A 43 -1.59 -16.65 -9.49
CA GLN A 43 -2.46 -15.48 -9.40
C GLN A 43 -2.00 -14.54 -8.27
N GLY A 44 -0.69 -14.36 -8.11
CA GLY A 44 -0.13 -13.44 -7.13
C GLY A 44 -0.65 -12.01 -7.36
N LYS A 45 -1.08 -11.35 -6.28
CA LYS A 45 -1.57 -9.97 -6.30
C LYS A 45 -0.78 -9.13 -5.30
N GLY A 46 -0.64 -7.85 -5.61
CA GLY A 46 -0.06 -6.85 -4.72
C GLY A 46 -0.96 -5.62 -4.63
N ILE A 47 -0.58 -4.68 -3.76
CA ILE A 47 -1.18 -3.35 -3.72
C ILE A 47 -0.32 -2.45 -4.60
N ILE A 48 -0.94 -1.67 -5.48
CA ILE A 48 -0.25 -0.55 -6.14
C ILE A 48 -0.38 0.65 -5.22
N VAL A 49 0.75 1.17 -4.73
CA VAL A 49 0.73 2.38 -3.89
C VAL A 49 0.43 3.62 -4.74
N PRO A 50 -0.06 4.71 -4.14
CA PRO A 50 -0.32 5.94 -4.88
C PRO A 50 0.93 6.44 -5.63
N TRP A 51 0.76 6.69 -6.93
CA TRP A 51 1.76 7.35 -7.76
C TRP A 51 1.66 8.85 -7.55
N VAL A 52 2.79 9.51 -7.36
CA VAL A 52 2.86 10.97 -7.19
C VAL A 52 3.88 11.54 -8.16
N THR A 53 3.67 12.78 -8.59
CA THR A 53 4.60 13.46 -9.50
C THR A 53 6.00 13.56 -8.88
N SER A 54 6.05 13.93 -7.59
CA SER A 54 7.25 13.78 -6.77
C SER A 54 6.87 13.65 -5.30
N ALA A 55 7.70 12.97 -4.52
CA ALA A 55 7.53 12.87 -3.07
C ALA A 55 7.70 14.23 -2.36
N GLY A 56 8.43 15.17 -2.98
CA GLY A 56 8.53 16.55 -2.52
C GLY A 56 7.23 17.34 -2.69
N SER A 57 6.38 16.96 -3.64
CA SER A 57 5.08 17.59 -3.90
C SER A 57 3.97 17.11 -2.98
N VAL A 58 4.20 16.05 -2.19
CA VAL A 58 3.21 15.49 -1.24
C VAL A 58 3.23 16.31 0.05
N ASN A 59 2.68 17.53 -0.02
CA ASN A 59 2.57 18.43 1.12
C ASN A 59 1.71 17.80 2.23
N GLY A 60 2.17 17.88 3.47
CA GLY A 60 1.45 17.32 4.62
C GLY A 60 1.53 15.80 4.75
N ALA A 61 2.40 15.11 4.00
CA ALA A 61 2.68 13.69 4.18
C ALA A 61 3.04 13.39 5.65
N GLN A 62 2.28 12.48 6.25
CA GLN A 62 2.48 12.05 7.64
C GLN A 62 3.51 10.92 7.71
N GLN A 63 4.07 10.69 8.90
CA GLN A 63 4.85 9.49 9.17
C GLN A 63 4.08 8.24 8.71
N GLY A 64 4.75 7.29 8.08
CA GLY A 64 4.10 6.07 7.59
C GLY A 64 3.62 6.16 6.14
N THR A 65 3.59 7.36 5.54
CA THR A 65 3.16 7.54 4.14
C THR A 65 4.08 6.77 3.20
N ILE A 66 3.50 5.99 2.28
CA ILE A 66 4.21 5.29 1.22
C ILE A 66 3.70 5.80 -0.12
N VAL A 67 4.62 6.12 -1.04
CA VAL A 67 4.31 6.59 -2.39
C VAL A 67 5.27 5.98 -3.40
N PHE A 68 4.85 5.94 -4.66
CA PHE A 68 5.75 5.77 -5.79
C PHE A 68 5.98 7.14 -6.45
N ASP A 69 7.20 7.65 -6.38
CA ASP A 69 7.60 8.90 -6.99
C ASP A 69 7.88 8.67 -8.48
N THR A 70 7.08 9.28 -9.36
CA THR A 70 7.19 9.05 -10.81
C THR A 70 8.29 9.89 -11.47
N ALA A 71 8.78 10.95 -10.82
CA ALA A 71 9.88 11.76 -11.35
C ALA A 71 11.21 11.02 -11.26
N ASP A 72 11.49 10.39 -10.11
CA ASP A 72 12.70 9.58 -9.94
C ASP A 72 12.46 8.07 -9.98
N LYS A 73 11.21 7.62 -10.11
CA LYS A 73 10.81 6.21 -10.26
C LYS A 73 11.20 5.35 -9.05
N ILE A 74 11.14 5.94 -7.86
CA ILE A 74 11.51 5.30 -6.60
C ILE A 74 10.29 5.15 -5.69
N MET A 75 10.15 3.97 -5.08
CA MET A 75 9.25 3.73 -3.95
C MET A 75 9.81 4.42 -2.70
N LYS A 76 9.00 5.20 -1.99
CA LYS A 76 9.46 6.00 -0.84
C LYS A 76 8.54 5.83 0.37
N TYR A 77 9.15 5.84 1.54
CA TYR A 77 8.50 5.80 2.86
C TYR A 77 8.83 7.04 3.68
N ARG A 78 7.82 7.67 4.28
CA ARG A 78 8.00 8.84 5.15
C ARG A 78 8.36 8.41 6.56
N LYS A 79 9.59 8.69 6.99
CA LYS A 79 10.09 8.42 8.34
C LYS A 79 9.50 9.38 9.38
N ALA A 80 9.65 9.01 10.64
CA ALA A 80 9.22 9.83 11.80
C ALA A 80 9.91 11.20 11.87
N ASP A 81 11.16 11.29 11.40
CA ASP A 81 11.92 12.55 11.31
C ASP A 81 11.45 13.47 10.16
N GLY A 82 10.41 13.08 9.41
CA GLY A 82 9.88 13.83 8.29
C GLY A 82 10.70 13.71 7.00
N THR A 83 11.73 12.86 6.94
CA THR A 83 12.48 12.61 5.71
C THR A 83 11.94 11.41 4.94
N TRP A 84 12.16 11.38 3.63
CA TRP A 84 11.82 10.24 2.78
C TRP A 84 12.97 9.22 2.77
N LEU A 85 12.64 7.96 3.04
CA LEU A 85 13.50 6.82 2.84
C LEU A 85 13.17 6.16 1.50
N ASN A 86 14.18 5.94 0.67
CA ASN A 86 14.04 5.21 -0.59
C ASN A 86 13.95 3.70 -0.31
N LEU A 87 12.83 3.09 -0.71
CA LEU A 87 12.58 1.64 -0.63
C LEU A 87 13.07 0.88 -1.87
N THR A 88 13.32 1.58 -2.97
CA THR A 88 13.95 1.05 -4.18
C THR A 88 15.12 1.95 -4.56
N LYS A 89 15.96 1.48 -5.48
CA LYS A 89 17.13 2.25 -5.94
C LYS A 89 17.21 2.25 -7.46
N ASN A 90 17.79 3.32 -8.00
CA ASN A 90 18.21 3.40 -9.39
C ASN A 90 19.73 3.44 -9.41
N GLU A 91 20.33 2.30 -9.71
CA GLU A 91 21.76 2.08 -9.77
C GLU A 91 22.07 1.25 -11.02
N THR A 92 23.18 1.58 -11.67
CA THR A 92 23.78 0.76 -12.72
C THR A 92 25.07 0.16 -12.18
N THR A 93 25.23 -1.15 -12.26
CA THR A 93 26.41 -1.86 -11.76
C THR A 93 26.82 -2.98 -12.70
N THR A 94 28.10 -3.36 -12.67
CA THR A 94 28.62 -4.48 -13.47
C THR A 94 29.07 -5.59 -12.54
N ILE A 95 28.43 -6.77 -12.64
CA ILE A 95 28.80 -7.96 -11.86
C ILE A 95 29.30 -9.02 -12.83
N ALA A 96 30.53 -9.48 -12.64
CA ALA A 96 31.17 -10.49 -13.49
C ALA A 96 31.12 -10.14 -15.01
N GLY A 97 31.28 -8.86 -15.34
CA GLY A 97 31.26 -8.37 -16.73
C GLY A 97 29.86 -8.17 -17.32
N GLN A 98 28.78 -8.45 -16.58
CA GLN A 98 27.41 -8.18 -16.99
C GLN A 98 26.90 -6.89 -16.34
N ALA A 99 26.40 -5.96 -17.17
CA ALA A 99 25.80 -4.73 -16.70
C ALA A 99 24.34 -4.98 -16.24
N TYR A 100 24.00 -4.46 -15.07
CA TYR A 100 22.68 -4.48 -14.48
C TYR A 100 22.23 -3.03 -14.26
N ASP A 101 21.01 -2.73 -14.68
CA ASP A 101 20.37 -1.45 -14.43
C ASP A 101 19.08 -1.67 -13.63
N THR A 102 19.01 -1.02 -12.48
CA THR A 102 17.85 -1.09 -11.57
C THR A 102 16.92 0.11 -11.70
N THR A 103 17.23 1.04 -12.61
CA THR A 103 16.42 2.23 -12.87
C THR A 103 14.98 1.86 -13.12
N GLY A 104 14.07 2.39 -12.31
CA GLY A 104 12.64 2.11 -12.42
C GLY A 104 12.06 2.49 -13.78
N ALA A 105 10.87 1.97 -14.06
CA ALA A 105 10.13 2.25 -15.27
C ALA A 105 8.68 2.57 -14.89
N VAL A 106 8.07 3.55 -15.56
CA VAL A 106 6.66 3.87 -15.37
C VAL A 106 6.12 4.54 -16.62
N ASN A 107 4.89 4.20 -16.98
CA ASN A 107 4.14 4.85 -18.05
C ASN A 107 2.98 5.63 -17.43
N THR A 108 3.05 6.96 -17.49
CA THR A 108 2.05 7.87 -16.92
C THR A 108 1.06 8.42 -17.95
N THR A 109 1.07 7.91 -19.19
CA THR A 109 0.26 8.46 -20.29
C THR A 109 -1.24 8.42 -19.99
N LEU A 110 -1.73 7.39 -19.30
CA LEU A 110 -3.14 7.28 -18.94
C LEU A 110 -3.56 8.25 -17.83
N GLN A 111 -2.60 8.70 -17.00
CA GLN A 111 -2.84 9.58 -15.86
C GLN A 111 -2.64 11.06 -16.22
N ALA A 112 -1.85 11.36 -17.27
CA ALA A 112 -1.44 12.72 -17.61
C ALA A 112 -2.59 13.70 -17.90
N SER A 113 -3.73 13.21 -18.40
CA SER A 113 -4.91 14.04 -18.68
C SER A 113 -5.91 14.12 -17.51
N LEU A 114 -5.70 13.36 -16.43
CA LEU A 114 -6.62 13.30 -15.30
C LEU A 114 -6.29 14.40 -14.29
N THR A 115 -7.33 15.01 -13.72
CA THR A 115 -7.17 15.98 -12.63
C THR A 115 -7.16 15.26 -11.30
N GLU A 116 -6.10 15.45 -10.52
CA GLU A 116 -5.96 14.91 -9.18
C GLU A 116 -7.05 15.45 -8.23
N ARG A 117 -7.54 14.60 -7.33
CA ARG A 117 -8.50 15.00 -6.28
C ARG A 117 -7.79 14.97 -4.93
N PRO A 118 -7.13 16.08 -4.51
CA PRO A 118 -6.27 16.08 -3.33
C PRO A 118 -7.01 15.86 -2.01
N VAL A 119 -8.34 15.95 -2.01
CA VAL A 119 -9.20 15.73 -0.84
C VAL A 119 -9.84 14.33 -0.81
N ALA A 120 -9.57 13.49 -1.81
CA ALA A 120 -10.05 12.10 -1.80
C ALA A 120 -9.41 11.35 -0.64
N LYS A 121 -10.22 10.63 0.14
CA LYS A 121 -9.76 9.87 1.30
C LYS A 121 -10.63 8.63 1.51
N THR A 122 -9.97 7.52 1.81
CA THR A 122 -10.54 6.31 2.36
C THR A 122 -9.93 6.11 3.75
N ALA A 123 -10.77 6.15 4.78
CA ALA A 123 -10.39 5.89 6.16
C ALA A 123 -10.80 4.48 6.57
N VAL A 124 -9.91 3.75 7.24
CA VAL A 124 -10.23 2.48 7.90
C VAL A 124 -9.98 2.65 9.39
N GLY A 125 -11.04 2.60 10.20
CA GLY A 125 -11.03 2.96 11.62
C GLY A 125 -11.88 4.20 11.89
N ALA A 126 -11.67 4.84 13.04
CA ALA A 126 -12.34 6.10 13.39
C ALA A 126 -11.72 7.27 12.58
N PRO A 127 -12.47 7.91 11.66
CA PRO A 127 -11.88 8.91 10.77
C PRO A 127 -11.39 10.16 11.52
N THR A 128 -10.17 10.61 11.21
CA THR A 128 -9.59 11.87 11.70
C THR A 128 -9.28 12.82 10.54
N ALA A 129 -8.73 14.00 10.86
CA ALA A 129 -8.24 14.96 9.87
C ALA A 129 -6.92 14.55 9.19
N THR A 130 -6.37 13.37 9.52
CA THR A 130 -5.11 12.87 8.95
C THR A 130 -5.21 12.79 7.42
N PRO A 131 -4.32 13.46 6.66
CA PRO A 131 -4.37 13.46 5.19
C PRO A 131 -3.86 12.14 4.60
N GLY A 132 -4.42 11.75 3.45
CA GLY A 132 -3.98 10.58 2.68
C GLY A 132 -5.13 9.94 1.88
N ILE A 133 -4.79 9.22 0.80
CA ILE A 133 -5.78 8.51 -0.03
C ILE A 133 -6.32 7.27 0.70
N LEU A 134 -5.46 6.51 1.36
CA LEU A 134 -5.82 5.41 2.25
C LEU A 134 -5.15 5.65 3.60
N VAL A 135 -5.96 5.82 4.65
CA VAL A 135 -5.47 6.07 6.00
C VAL A 135 -6.02 5.00 6.93
N LEU A 136 -5.12 4.29 7.61
CA LEU A 136 -5.45 3.31 8.63
C LEU A 136 -5.38 4.01 9.98
N GLU A 137 -6.53 4.26 10.60
CA GLU A 137 -6.66 5.20 11.74
C GLU A 137 -6.87 4.48 13.08
N ASP A 138 -6.99 3.15 13.08
CA ASP A 138 -7.03 2.36 14.31
C ASP A 138 -5.65 2.29 14.99
N ALA A 139 -5.58 2.64 16.28
CA ALA A 139 -4.32 2.67 17.04
C ALA A 139 -3.76 1.28 17.40
N ASN A 140 -4.58 0.23 17.32
CA ASN A 140 -4.25 -1.13 17.76
C ASN A 140 -4.53 -2.20 16.70
N LYS A 141 -4.72 -1.80 15.43
CA LYS A 141 -4.93 -2.73 14.33
C LYS A 141 -3.97 -2.46 13.18
N ALA A 142 -3.57 -3.53 12.50
CA ALA A 142 -2.63 -3.46 11.39
C ALA A 142 -3.28 -3.92 10.08
N MET A 143 -2.76 -3.42 8.97
CA MET A 143 -3.05 -4.01 7.66
C MET A 143 -2.22 -5.28 7.48
N VAL A 144 -2.87 -6.34 7.01
CA VAL A 144 -2.20 -7.53 6.48
C VAL A 144 -2.07 -7.34 4.99
N LEU A 145 -0.84 -7.13 4.50
CA LEU A 145 -0.55 -7.01 3.07
C LEU A 145 -0.97 -8.27 2.31
N PRO A 146 -1.20 -8.17 0.99
CA PRO A 146 -1.26 -9.36 0.13
C PRO A 146 -0.01 -10.21 0.36
N LYS A 147 -0.23 -11.49 0.59
CA LYS A 147 0.80 -12.48 0.88
C LYS A 147 1.08 -13.25 -0.40
N VAL A 148 2.31 -13.26 -0.89
CA VAL A 148 2.69 -14.06 -2.08
C VAL A 148 4.06 -14.68 -1.83
N PRO A 149 4.23 -16.01 -1.95
CA PRO A 149 5.55 -16.62 -1.86
C PRO A 149 6.38 -16.22 -3.07
N SER A 150 7.62 -15.76 -2.87
CA SER A 150 8.54 -15.38 -3.96
C SER A 150 7.86 -14.53 -5.06
N PRO A 151 7.47 -13.27 -4.76
CA PRO A 151 6.68 -12.43 -5.66
C PRO A 151 7.25 -12.30 -7.08
N HIS A 152 8.57 -12.26 -7.21
CA HIS A 152 9.26 -12.17 -8.50
C HIS A 152 9.01 -13.38 -9.44
N LEU A 153 8.54 -14.52 -8.92
CA LEU A 153 8.16 -15.69 -9.71
C LEU A 153 6.65 -15.82 -9.89
N ASN A 154 5.87 -15.32 -8.92
CA ASN A 154 4.44 -15.63 -8.79
C ASN A 154 3.51 -14.45 -9.12
N ILE A 155 4.05 -13.26 -9.37
CA ILE A 155 3.31 -12.11 -9.89
C ILE A 155 3.75 -11.88 -11.33
N VAL A 156 2.85 -12.16 -12.27
CA VAL A 156 3.08 -11.94 -13.70
C VAL A 156 2.82 -10.48 -14.05
N ASN A 157 3.77 -9.84 -14.73
CA ASN A 157 3.69 -8.43 -15.16
C ASN A 157 3.32 -7.46 -14.03
N PRO A 158 4.13 -7.36 -12.95
CA PRO A 158 3.86 -6.42 -11.87
C PRO A 158 3.91 -4.97 -12.37
N GLU A 159 3.02 -4.14 -11.83
CA GLU A 159 3.00 -2.70 -12.11
C GLU A 159 3.99 -1.93 -11.21
N PRO A 160 4.60 -0.83 -11.70
CA PRO A 160 5.41 0.04 -10.88
C PRO A 160 4.63 0.51 -9.65
N GLY A 161 5.31 0.57 -8.51
CA GLY A 161 4.67 0.91 -7.24
C GLY A 161 3.98 -0.27 -6.54
N MET A 162 4.13 -1.50 -7.05
CA MET A 162 3.57 -2.67 -6.39
C MET A 162 4.28 -2.96 -5.07
N MET A 163 3.49 -3.32 -4.05
CA MET A 163 3.90 -3.71 -2.71
C MET A 163 3.19 -4.99 -2.28
N VAL A 164 3.94 -5.94 -1.71
CA VAL A 164 3.46 -7.27 -1.31
C VAL A 164 4.35 -7.83 -0.19
N TYR A 165 3.82 -8.75 0.61
CA TYR A 165 4.61 -9.49 1.60
C TYR A 165 5.09 -10.83 1.02
N ASP A 166 6.40 -11.04 0.96
CA ASP A 166 7.00 -12.31 0.56
C ASP A 166 6.92 -13.31 1.72
N THR A 167 6.09 -14.34 1.58
CA THR A 167 5.91 -15.36 2.62
C THR A 167 7.03 -16.39 2.68
N ALA A 168 7.84 -16.53 1.61
CA ALA A 168 8.96 -17.47 1.58
C ALA A 168 10.14 -16.92 2.38
N THR A 169 10.48 -15.65 2.18
CA THR A 169 11.62 -14.98 2.83
C THR A 169 11.24 -14.10 4.01
N LYS A 170 9.94 -13.92 4.26
CA LYS A 170 9.36 -13.09 5.33
C LYS A 170 9.79 -11.62 5.24
N GLN A 171 9.68 -11.05 4.04
CA GLN A 171 10.16 -9.71 3.72
C GLN A 171 9.04 -8.85 3.11
N LEU A 172 9.12 -7.55 3.32
CA LEU A 172 8.40 -6.60 2.47
C LEU A 172 9.07 -6.58 1.10
N ALA A 173 8.29 -6.78 0.04
CA ALA A 173 8.75 -6.70 -1.34
C ALA A 173 8.06 -5.53 -2.05
N VAL A 174 8.85 -4.70 -2.74
CA VAL A 174 8.36 -3.56 -3.53
C VAL A 174 8.97 -3.57 -4.92
N PHE A 175 8.20 -3.15 -5.93
CA PHE A 175 8.60 -3.15 -7.33
C PHE A 175 8.58 -1.74 -7.91
N ASN A 176 9.66 -1.33 -8.59
CA ASN A 176 9.78 0.01 -9.18
C ASN A 176 9.49 0.06 -10.70
N GLY A 177 8.94 -1.02 -11.26
CA GLY A 177 8.74 -1.16 -12.71
C GLY A 177 9.82 -1.96 -13.42
N THR A 178 10.99 -2.15 -12.79
CA THR A 178 12.13 -2.88 -13.37
C THR A 178 12.58 -4.01 -12.47
N VAL A 179 12.79 -3.74 -11.18
CA VAL A 179 13.31 -4.72 -10.22
C VAL A 179 12.53 -4.74 -8.91
N TRP A 180 12.57 -5.89 -8.25
CA TRP A 180 12.06 -6.08 -6.89
C TRP A 180 13.12 -5.73 -5.86
N SER A 181 12.75 -4.95 -4.84
CA SER A 181 13.56 -4.68 -3.64
C SER A 181 12.92 -5.32 -2.42
N TYR A 182 13.73 -5.91 -1.54
CA TYR A 182 13.28 -6.68 -0.38
C TYR A 182 13.82 -6.11 0.93
N TRP A 183 12.92 -5.90 1.89
CA TRP A 183 13.24 -5.32 3.20
C TRP A 183 12.94 -6.31 4.31
N ARG A 184 13.92 -6.50 5.20
CA ARG A 184 13.72 -7.17 6.49
C ARG A 184 13.52 -6.14 7.60
N PRO A 185 12.72 -6.48 8.63
CA PRO A 185 12.73 -5.76 9.90
C PRO A 185 14.12 -5.74 10.53
#